data_AF-A0A813J2G4-F1
#
_entry.id   AF-A0A813J2G4-F1
#
_cell.length_a   1.000
_cell.length_b   1.000
_cell.length_c   1.000
_cell.angle_alpha   90.00
_cell.angle_beta   90.00
_cell.angle_gamma   90.00
#
_symmetry.space_group_name_H-M   'P 1'
#
loop_
_entity.id
_entity.type
_entity.pdbx_description
1 polymer ?
#
loop_
_entity_poly.entity_id
_entity_poly.type
_entity_poly.pdbx_seq_one_letter_code
_entity_poly.pdbx_strand_id
1 'polypeptide(L)'
;MPIPPLLARRMLRAPLLASLQGRLRPTRQLRRLAGATSQGQSGSSGAGACAAAAAALGIVAAGALHSGRSALTLEEQPTYVPPPRFGGLFAELPSKPPSDEASQLAWAVKYLEVDKLRSALQKWPHGAALIDQEDNTLFHVAAGEPARYAAQPQAAAEVVALLLRSGWSVVDQKNCHGERADVVAARLDSNGPARQLLQTRSRSFTELLRSEDPLRLIGEMTPKPWEWSYPVQDEQHRCWAGVNLRAFPEELSQKWMQALLEKGHWFSLPGVPRKTAWYVSEECADCPYRYSGLEYTPVVFPDFMLEIREELCKLCGIPEGQYPNSCNVNVYQDGTSEVGWHSDDEVMFQGIAGDTRIISLSLGSARDFCWRLQGTTETVGSVSLGDGDVMTMEGLFQKHYKHSVPVSDKPCGKRINLTFRWIKVKVDSIMVDSSWLVGLAAALAAKTPSAAYPSPSPFPKQASLASPSLPIVGVSSSSDSSIVSTTGVSASVTGRQELSTPSRESTSGALALRRVTTLLQGAKRADAAGDAQQARELYAE
;
A
#
# COMPACT_ATOMS: atom_id res chain seq x y z
N MET A 1 -28.13 -16.37 57.38
CA MET A 1 -28.15 -17.69 58.06
C MET A 1 -29.22 -17.65 59.15
N PRO A 2 -29.90 -18.76 59.53
CA PRO A 2 -29.79 -20.15 59.01
C PRO A 2 -31.14 -20.89 58.73
N ILE A 3 -31.05 -22.15 58.26
CA ILE A 3 -32.05 -23.27 58.27
C ILE A 3 -33.30 -23.24 57.30
N PRO A 4 -33.56 -24.32 56.51
CA PRO A 4 -34.77 -24.58 55.69
C PRO A 4 -35.71 -25.67 56.32
N PRO A 5 -36.83 -26.13 55.70
CA PRO A 5 -36.76 -27.38 54.87
C PRO A 5 -37.88 -27.68 53.80
N LEU A 6 -37.52 -28.43 52.73
CA LEU A 6 -38.35 -29.44 51.98
C LEU A 6 -39.66 -28.96 51.24
N LEU A 7 -40.32 -29.70 50.31
CA LEU A 7 -40.25 -31.12 49.84
C LEU A 7 -40.85 -31.30 48.40
N ALA A 8 -40.29 -32.20 47.57
CA ALA A 8 -40.88 -32.83 46.35
C ALA A 8 -41.21 -31.92 45.12
N ARG A 9 -41.40 -32.43 43.87
CA ARG A 9 -41.54 -33.82 43.35
C ARG A 9 -40.86 -33.98 41.97
N ARG A 10 -40.75 -35.22 41.47
CA ARG A 10 -40.00 -35.68 40.27
C ARG A 10 -40.97 -36.25 39.20
N MET A 11 -40.52 -36.38 37.94
CA MET A 11 -41.12 -37.07 36.74
C MET A 11 -41.40 -36.09 35.55
N LEU A 12 -41.29 -36.47 34.26
CA LEU A 12 -40.82 -37.74 33.63
C LEU A 12 -40.19 -37.53 32.22
N ARG A 13 -39.52 -38.59 31.75
CA ARG A 13 -38.73 -38.76 30.51
C ARG A 13 -39.51 -38.55 29.19
N ALA A 14 -38.75 -38.29 28.12
CA ALA A 14 -39.13 -38.59 26.73
C ALA A 14 -38.87 -40.09 26.36
N PRO A 15 -39.53 -40.62 25.32
CA PRO A 15 -39.15 -41.87 24.65
C PRO A 15 -38.75 -41.67 23.16
N LEU A 16 -37.95 -42.60 22.61
CA LEU A 16 -37.73 -42.75 21.16
C LEU A 16 -38.69 -43.80 20.57
N LEU A 17 -38.95 -43.77 19.26
CA LEU A 17 -38.45 -44.81 18.31
C LEU A 17 -38.96 -44.70 16.86
N ALA A 18 -38.00 -44.82 15.93
CA ALA A 18 -37.99 -45.59 14.68
C ALA A 18 -39.07 -45.47 13.57
N SER A 19 -38.54 -45.31 12.34
CA SER A 19 -38.90 -46.04 11.11
C SER A 19 -40.24 -45.79 10.39
N LEU A 20 -40.15 -45.30 9.14
CA LEU A 20 -40.52 -46.11 7.97
C LEU A 20 -39.94 -45.55 6.65
N GLN A 21 -39.90 -46.40 5.62
CA GLN A 21 -39.42 -46.07 4.26
C GLN A 21 -40.57 -45.57 3.37
N GLY A 22 -40.31 -44.61 2.47
CA GLY A 22 -41.31 -44.12 1.52
C GLY A 22 -40.72 -43.54 0.24
N ARG A 23 -40.74 -44.31 -0.86
CA ARG A 23 -40.37 -43.82 -2.21
C ARG A 23 -41.55 -43.08 -2.84
N LEU A 24 -41.33 -41.88 -3.39
CA LEU A 24 -42.15 -41.36 -4.49
C LEU A 24 -41.28 -40.83 -5.63
N ARG A 25 -41.79 -40.97 -6.86
CA ARG A 25 -41.12 -40.62 -8.12
C ARG A 25 -41.73 -39.34 -8.69
N PRO A 26 -40.96 -38.45 -9.34
CA PRO A 26 -41.50 -37.63 -10.41
C PRO A 26 -41.90 -38.51 -11.60
N THR A 27 -43.12 -38.35 -12.11
CA THR A 27 -43.61 -39.10 -13.27
C THR A 27 -43.15 -38.46 -14.59
N ARG A 28 -42.77 -39.30 -15.57
CA ARG A 28 -42.66 -38.88 -16.98
C ARG A 28 -44.04 -38.64 -17.57
N GLN A 29 -44.15 -37.67 -18.48
CA GLN A 29 -44.94 -37.60 -19.74
C GLN A 29 -44.98 -36.10 -20.17
N LEU A 30 -44.97 -35.62 -21.42
CA LEU A 30 -44.76 -36.08 -22.83
C LEU A 30 -44.27 -34.80 -23.61
N ARG A 31 -43.79 -34.74 -24.87
CA ARG A 31 -43.66 -35.61 -26.06
C ARG A 31 -42.41 -35.10 -26.86
N ARG A 32 -41.62 -35.95 -27.53
CA ARG A 32 -41.49 -36.13 -29.02
C ARG A 32 -41.58 -34.82 -29.84
N LEU A 33 -40.72 -34.57 -30.84
CA LEU A 33 -40.14 -35.43 -31.91
C LEU A 33 -38.59 -35.34 -31.92
N ALA A 34 -37.75 -36.33 -32.29
CA ALA A 34 -37.64 -37.21 -33.48
C ALA A 34 -37.10 -36.48 -34.74
N GLY A 35 -36.09 -36.95 -35.49
CA GLY A 35 -35.24 -38.18 -35.42
C GLY A 35 -33.73 -37.90 -35.68
N ALA A 36 -32.81 -38.85 -35.46
CA ALA A 36 -32.35 -39.91 -36.40
C ALA A 36 -31.30 -39.40 -37.44
N THR A 37 -30.21 -40.11 -37.82
CA THR A 37 -29.86 -41.55 -37.68
C THR A 37 -28.34 -41.83 -37.85
N SER A 38 -27.83 -42.97 -37.32
CA SER A 38 -26.62 -43.76 -37.75
C SER A 38 -25.22 -43.08 -37.80
N GLN A 39 -24.05 -43.74 -37.72
CA GLN A 39 -23.49 -45.08 -37.37
C GLN A 39 -21.94 -44.89 -37.25
N GLY A 40 -21.07 -45.69 -36.63
CA GLY A 40 -21.12 -46.90 -35.76
C GLY A 40 -19.88 -46.86 -34.80
N GLN A 41 -19.74 -47.68 -33.75
CA GLN A 41 -19.12 -49.03 -33.75
C GLN A 41 -17.80 -49.14 -34.57
N SER A 42 -16.67 -49.68 -34.08
CA SER A 42 -16.34 -50.53 -32.89
C SER A 42 -14.81 -50.43 -32.57
N GLY A 43 -14.20 -50.98 -31.52
CA GLY A 43 -14.68 -51.66 -30.30
C GLY A 43 -13.67 -52.66 -29.69
N SER A 44 -13.69 -52.86 -28.36
CA SER A 44 -12.97 -53.91 -27.58
C SER A 44 -11.42 -53.76 -27.46
N SER A 45 -10.69 -54.34 -26.48
CA SER A 45 -11.04 -55.11 -25.26
C SER A 45 -9.92 -55.05 -24.18
N GLY A 46 -10.26 -55.46 -22.94
CA GLY A 46 -9.39 -56.26 -22.04
C GLY A 46 -8.44 -55.50 -21.10
N ALA A 47 -8.74 -55.24 -19.82
CA ALA A 47 -9.03 -56.13 -18.68
C ALA A 47 -7.79 -56.84 -18.06
N GLY A 48 -7.47 -56.51 -16.80
CA GLY A 48 -6.43 -57.15 -15.98
C GLY A 48 -6.24 -56.42 -14.64
N ALA A 49 -6.14 -57.15 -13.53
CA ALA A 49 -6.01 -56.58 -12.18
C ALA A 49 -5.03 -57.39 -11.31
N CYS A 50 -4.30 -56.72 -10.42
CA CYS A 50 -3.52 -57.31 -9.32
C CYS A 50 -3.33 -56.29 -8.18
N ALA A 51 -2.87 -56.76 -7.01
CA ALA A 51 -2.86 -56.01 -5.74
C ALA A 51 -1.62 -56.36 -4.87
N ALA A 52 -1.60 -55.89 -3.60
CA ALA A 52 -0.53 -55.98 -2.58
C ALA A 52 0.63 -54.96 -2.78
N ALA A 53 1.05 -54.12 -1.82
CA ALA A 53 1.51 -54.32 -0.41
C ALA A 53 3.01 -54.74 -0.33
N ALA A 54 3.84 -54.33 0.64
CA ALA A 54 3.77 -53.33 1.72
C ALA A 54 5.19 -53.07 2.30
N ALA A 55 5.28 -52.32 3.42
CA ALA A 55 6.48 -51.93 4.19
C ALA A 55 7.42 -50.92 3.48
N ALA A 56 7.89 -49.80 4.07
CA ALA A 56 8.17 -49.38 5.46
C ALA A 56 9.56 -49.78 5.99
N LEU A 57 10.48 -48.80 5.95
CA LEU A 57 11.66 -48.70 6.80
C LEU A 57 11.76 -47.25 7.27
N GLY A 58 11.77 -47.03 8.59
CA GLY A 58 11.82 -45.70 9.19
C GLY A 58 13.15 -45.45 9.90
N ILE A 59 13.66 -44.24 9.79
CA ILE A 59 14.70 -43.68 10.68
C ILE A 59 14.16 -42.38 11.26
N VAL A 60 14.46 -42.12 12.53
CA VAL A 60 13.75 -41.14 13.37
C VAL A 60 14.23 -39.69 13.13
N ALA A 61 13.30 -38.75 13.32
CA ALA A 61 13.41 -37.35 12.93
C ALA A 61 14.34 -36.48 13.80
N ALA A 62 14.91 -35.46 13.14
CA ALA A 62 14.99 -34.08 13.63
C ALA A 62 14.94 -33.15 12.40
N GLY A 63 14.28 -31.98 12.40
CA GLY A 63 13.48 -31.37 13.48
C GLY A 63 13.13 -29.92 13.15
N ALA A 64 12.35 -29.66 12.09
CA ALA A 64 12.00 -28.30 11.63
C ALA A 64 10.48 -28.14 11.44
N LEU A 65 9.87 -27.21 12.17
CA LEU A 65 8.42 -27.00 12.22
C LEU A 65 7.89 -26.35 10.91
N HIS A 66 7.00 -27.05 10.21
CA HIS A 66 6.15 -26.49 9.16
C HIS A 66 4.70 -26.46 9.63
N SER A 67 4.16 -25.27 9.87
CA SER A 67 2.76 -25.08 10.29
C SER A 67 1.86 -24.67 9.12
N GLY A 68 1.19 -25.66 8.53
CA GLY A 68 -0.12 -25.52 7.87
C GLY A 68 -0.30 -24.41 6.82
N ARG A 69 0.18 -24.62 5.59
CA ARG A 69 -0.48 -24.01 4.42
C ARG A 69 -1.82 -24.72 4.19
N SER A 70 -2.94 -24.04 4.43
CA SER A 70 -4.23 -24.47 3.88
C SER A 70 -4.20 -24.24 2.37
N ALA A 71 -4.70 -25.21 1.60
CA ALA A 71 -4.92 -24.99 0.16
C ALA A 71 -6.16 -24.10 -0.02
N LEU A 72 -6.01 -23.01 -0.79
CA LEU A 72 -7.14 -22.18 -1.20
C LEU A 72 -8.09 -23.02 -2.06
N THR A 73 -9.39 -22.87 -1.84
CA THR A 73 -10.41 -23.58 -2.62
C THR A 73 -10.71 -22.82 -3.91
N LEU A 74 -11.15 -23.52 -4.96
CA LEU A 74 -11.24 -22.96 -6.32
C LEU A 74 -12.22 -21.78 -6.50
N GLU A 75 -13.02 -21.43 -5.49
CA GLU A 75 -13.93 -20.28 -5.50
C GLU A 75 -13.32 -18.98 -4.93
N GLU A 76 -12.05 -19.04 -4.46
CA GLU A 76 -11.27 -17.94 -3.87
C GLU A 76 -10.28 -17.29 -4.87
N GLN A 77 -10.65 -17.18 -6.15
CA GLN A 77 -9.86 -16.41 -7.12
C GLN A 77 -9.94 -14.90 -6.78
N PRO A 78 -8.80 -14.18 -6.70
CA PRO A 78 -8.79 -12.74 -6.45
C PRO A 78 -9.37 -11.97 -7.64
N THR A 79 -9.85 -10.75 -7.40
CA THR A 79 -10.41 -9.89 -8.46
C THR A 79 -9.33 -9.16 -9.28
N TYR A 80 -8.09 -9.18 -8.80
CA TYR A 80 -6.90 -8.89 -9.61
C TYR A 80 -6.77 -9.90 -10.75
N VAL A 81 -7.16 -9.49 -11.95
CA VAL A 81 -6.76 -10.16 -13.19
C VAL A 81 -5.30 -9.74 -13.47
N PRO A 82 -4.32 -10.65 -13.42
CA PRO A 82 -2.94 -10.30 -13.73
C PRO A 82 -2.81 -9.82 -15.18
N PRO A 83 -1.82 -8.96 -15.50
CA PRO A 83 -1.61 -8.47 -16.86
C PRO A 83 -1.49 -9.66 -17.84
N PRO A 84 -2.19 -9.62 -19.00
CA PRO A 84 -2.29 -10.78 -19.86
C PRO A 84 -0.91 -11.22 -20.37
N ARG A 85 -0.64 -12.52 -20.27
CA ARG A 85 0.64 -13.12 -20.66
C ARG A 85 0.68 -13.41 -22.16
N PHE A 86 1.69 -12.87 -22.83
CA PHE A 86 2.08 -13.25 -24.18
C PHE A 86 2.81 -14.61 -24.15
N GLY A 87 2.56 -15.46 -25.15
CA GLY A 87 3.00 -16.85 -25.16
C GLY A 87 4.50 -17.09 -25.46
N GLY A 88 5.24 -16.05 -25.83
CA GLY A 88 6.67 -16.11 -26.19
C GLY A 88 7.37 -14.82 -25.77
N LEU A 89 8.38 -14.38 -26.54
CA LEU A 89 9.08 -13.11 -26.33
C LEU A 89 8.69 -12.06 -27.39
N PHE A 90 8.54 -10.79 -27.00
CA PHE A 90 8.27 -9.72 -27.98
C PHE A 90 9.46 -9.46 -28.92
N ALA A 91 10.67 -9.83 -28.51
CA ALA A 91 11.85 -9.86 -29.36
C ALA A 91 11.64 -10.70 -30.63
N GLU A 92 10.98 -11.86 -30.51
CA GLU A 92 10.82 -12.88 -31.54
C GLU A 92 9.65 -12.62 -32.52
N LEU A 93 8.87 -11.54 -32.32
CA LEU A 93 7.73 -11.21 -33.17
C LEU A 93 8.09 -11.15 -34.66
N PRO A 94 7.31 -11.83 -35.55
CA PRO A 94 7.66 -11.99 -36.96
C PRO A 94 7.54 -10.69 -37.77
N SER A 95 8.25 -10.63 -38.90
CA SER A 95 8.23 -9.47 -39.82
C SER A 95 6.93 -9.30 -40.60
N LYS A 96 6.08 -10.33 -40.66
CA LYS A 96 4.73 -10.28 -41.24
C LYS A 96 3.69 -10.23 -40.11
N PRO A 97 2.55 -9.56 -40.30
CA PRO A 97 1.50 -9.50 -39.28
C PRO A 97 1.03 -10.92 -38.91
N PRO A 98 1.09 -11.30 -37.62
CA PRO A 98 0.68 -12.62 -37.14
C PRO A 98 -0.86 -12.76 -37.14
N SER A 99 -1.37 -13.97 -36.89
CA SER A 99 -2.80 -14.29 -36.98
C SER A 99 -3.58 -14.15 -35.68
N ASP A 100 -2.93 -14.25 -34.52
CA ASP A 100 -3.58 -14.14 -33.21
C ASP A 100 -3.57 -12.70 -32.67
N GLU A 101 -4.54 -12.39 -31.79
CA GLU A 101 -4.83 -11.03 -31.34
C GLU A 101 -3.74 -10.42 -30.44
N ALA A 102 -3.08 -11.24 -29.61
CA ALA A 102 -2.00 -10.78 -28.72
C ALA A 102 -0.71 -10.49 -29.48
N SER A 103 -0.31 -11.39 -30.39
CA SER A 103 0.81 -11.15 -31.30
C SER A 103 0.51 -9.96 -32.22
N GLN A 104 -0.72 -9.80 -32.73
CA GLN A 104 -1.09 -8.64 -33.57
C GLN A 104 -0.96 -7.32 -32.81
N LEU A 105 -1.37 -7.28 -31.54
CA LEU A 105 -1.27 -6.10 -30.71
C LEU A 105 0.18 -5.69 -30.48
N ALA A 106 1.03 -6.62 -30.05
CA ALA A 106 2.45 -6.37 -29.83
C ALA A 106 3.21 -6.06 -31.14
N TRP A 107 2.85 -6.73 -32.24
CA TRP A 107 3.34 -6.44 -33.58
C TRP A 107 2.96 -5.02 -34.04
N ALA A 108 1.72 -4.57 -33.78
CA ALA A 108 1.29 -3.23 -34.16
C ALA A 108 2.07 -2.13 -33.40
N VAL A 109 2.42 -2.37 -32.13
CA VAL A 109 3.32 -1.49 -31.36
C VAL A 109 4.75 -1.53 -31.92
N LYS A 110 5.29 -2.73 -32.20
CA LYS A 110 6.65 -2.92 -32.74
C LYS A 110 6.84 -2.26 -34.11
N TYR A 111 5.82 -2.30 -34.97
CA TYR A 111 5.88 -1.81 -36.36
C TYR A 111 5.20 -0.45 -36.60
N LEU A 112 4.69 0.23 -35.56
CA LEU A 112 3.99 1.53 -35.61
C LEU A 112 2.67 1.55 -36.41
N GLU A 113 1.91 0.47 -36.36
CA GLU A 113 0.67 0.30 -37.11
C GLU A 113 -0.55 0.82 -36.32
N VAL A 114 -0.63 2.15 -36.22
CA VAL A 114 -1.59 2.92 -35.41
C VAL A 114 -3.05 2.44 -35.54
N ASP A 115 -3.59 2.31 -36.76
CA ASP A 115 -5.00 1.94 -36.94
C ASP A 115 -5.30 0.50 -36.52
N LYS A 116 -4.33 -0.42 -36.67
CA LYS A 116 -4.43 -1.80 -36.18
C LYS A 116 -4.40 -1.83 -34.66
N LEU A 117 -3.48 -1.08 -34.04
CA LEU A 117 -3.42 -0.92 -32.58
C LEU A 117 -4.72 -0.31 -32.02
N ARG A 118 -5.24 0.75 -32.64
CA ARG A 118 -6.49 1.42 -32.25
C ARG A 118 -7.68 0.46 -32.36
N SER A 119 -7.78 -0.31 -33.44
CA SER A 119 -8.86 -1.29 -33.64
C SER A 119 -8.77 -2.49 -32.67
N ALA A 120 -7.56 -2.96 -32.36
CA ALA A 120 -7.34 -4.03 -31.38
C ALA A 120 -7.69 -3.57 -29.96
N LEU A 121 -7.20 -2.40 -29.52
CA LEU A 121 -7.52 -1.84 -28.20
C LEU A 121 -9.00 -1.42 -28.04
N GLN A 122 -9.72 -1.17 -29.14
CA GLN A 122 -11.17 -0.96 -29.09
C GLN A 122 -11.94 -2.26 -28.80
N LYS A 123 -11.42 -3.43 -29.21
CA LYS A 123 -12.01 -4.76 -28.94
C LYS A 123 -11.56 -5.32 -27.60
N TRP A 124 -10.28 -5.17 -27.29
CA TRP A 124 -9.63 -5.69 -26.10
C TRP A 124 -8.79 -4.61 -25.40
N PRO A 125 -9.42 -3.69 -24.64
CA PRO A 125 -8.71 -2.59 -23.96
C PRO A 125 -7.64 -3.09 -22.99
N HIS A 126 -7.94 -4.16 -22.24
CA HIS A 126 -6.99 -4.79 -21.31
C HIS A 126 -5.75 -5.40 -22.00
N GLY A 127 -5.79 -5.60 -23.32
CA GLY A 127 -4.61 -5.99 -24.10
C GLY A 127 -3.47 -4.96 -24.02
N ALA A 128 -3.76 -3.68 -23.75
CA ALA A 128 -2.71 -2.68 -23.54
C ALA A 128 -1.78 -3.00 -22.35
N ALA A 129 -2.21 -3.88 -21.44
CA ALA A 129 -1.41 -4.40 -20.33
C ALA A 129 -0.64 -5.70 -20.67
N LEU A 130 -0.57 -6.13 -21.93
CA LEU A 130 0.10 -7.37 -22.33
C LEU A 130 1.60 -7.36 -21.95
N ILE A 131 2.05 -8.44 -21.30
CA ILE A 131 3.44 -8.68 -20.88
C ILE A 131 3.97 -10.02 -21.38
N ASP A 132 5.25 -10.11 -21.72
CA ASP A 132 5.87 -11.34 -22.24
C ASP A 132 6.50 -12.23 -21.16
N GLN A 133 7.26 -13.26 -21.57
CA GLN A 133 7.92 -14.19 -20.65
C GLN A 133 9.07 -13.55 -19.84
N GLU A 134 9.59 -12.40 -20.29
CA GLU A 134 10.62 -11.60 -19.61
C GLU A 134 9.99 -10.40 -18.85
N ASP A 135 8.68 -10.41 -18.62
CA ASP A 135 7.92 -9.30 -18.04
C ASP A 135 8.01 -7.98 -18.83
N ASN A 136 8.53 -7.98 -20.06
CA ASN A 136 8.51 -6.80 -20.92
C ASN A 136 7.07 -6.45 -21.24
N THR A 137 6.68 -5.19 -21.06
CA THR A 137 5.35 -4.66 -21.41
C THR A 137 5.33 -4.12 -22.84
N LEU A 138 4.16 -3.81 -23.40
CA LEU A 138 4.08 -3.11 -24.69
C LEU A 138 4.86 -1.77 -24.73
N PHE A 139 5.06 -1.10 -23.60
CA PHE A 139 5.93 0.08 -23.54
C PHE A 139 7.42 -0.27 -23.72
N HIS A 140 7.86 -1.47 -23.32
CA HIS A 140 9.21 -1.96 -23.59
C HIS A 140 9.40 -2.29 -25.07
N VAL A 141 8.36 -2.79 -25.74
CA VAL A 141 8.36 -2.97 -27.21
C VAL A 141 8.54 -1.63 -27.93
N ALA A 142 7.84 -0.59 -27.46
CA ALA A 142 8.00 0.77 -27.98
C ALA A 142 9.39 1.36 -27.70
N ALA A 143 9.97 1.08 -26.53
CA ALA A 143 11.33 1.49 -26.17
C ALA A 143 12.42 0.75 -26.97
N GLY A 144 12.17 -0.52 -27.34
CA GLY A 144 13.12 -1.40 -28.03
C GLY A 144 13.32 -1.14 -29.53
N GLU A 145 12.50 -0.27 -30.14
CA GLU A 145 12.54 0.02 -31.59
C GLU A 145 12.98 1.49 -31.89
N PRO A 146 14.09 2.01 -31.30
CA PRO A 146 14.41 3.45 -31.30
C PRO A 146 14.53 4.03 -32.70
N ALA A 147 15.21 3.35 -33.62
CA ALA A 147 15.40 3.81 -35.00
C ALA A 147 14.06 3.93 -35.77
N ARG A 148 13.09 3.06 -35.49
CA ARG A 148 11.75 3.11 -36.12
C ARG A 148 10.90 4.23 -35.52
N TYR A 149 10.94 4.37 -34.21
CA TYR A 149 10.21 5.41 -33.48
C TYR A 149 10.75 6.81 -33.83
N ALA A 150 12.07 6.97 -33.97
CA ALA A 150 12.71 8.19 -34.47
C ALA A 150 12.35 8.50 -35.94
N ALA A 151 12.22 7.48 -36.80
CA ALA A 151 11.85 7.67 -38.21
C ALA A 151 10.37 8.08 -38.42
N GLN A 152 9.48 7.78 -37.47
CA GLN A 152 8.04 8.08 -37.57
C GLN A 152 7.49 8.68 -36.24
N PRO A 153 7.93 9.89 -35.85
CA PRO A 153 7.67 10.44 -34.52
C PRO A 153 6.18 10.72 -34.25
N GLN A 154 5.38 11.01 -35.28
CA GLN A 154 3.93 11.21 -35.13
C GLN A 154 3.21 9.89 -34.79
N ALA A 155 3.52 8.80 -35.51
CA ALA A 155 2.98 7.48 -35.22
C ALA A 155 3.46 6.96 -33.87
N ALA A 156 4.72 7.19 -33.51
CA ALA A 156 5.28 6.88 -32.20
C ALA A 156 4.51 7.59 -31.05
N ALA A 157 4.23 8.89 -31.21
CA ALA A 157 3.45 9.66 -30.24
C ALA A 157 2.02 9.10 -30.09
N GLU A 158 1.35 8.73 -31.19
CA GLU A 158 0.00 8.16 -31.12
C GLU A 158 -0.02 6.74 -30.55
N VAL A 159 0.95 5.87 -30.90
CA VAL A 159 1.07 4.53 -30.30
C VAL A 159 1.23 4.62 -28.78
N VAL A 160 2.14 5.47 -28.29
CA VAL A 160 2.32 5.64 -26.83
C VAL A 160 1.07 6.27 -26.20
N ALA A 161 0.41 7.23 -26.84
CA ALA A 161 -0.84 7.80 -26.32
C ALA A 161 -2.01 6.79 -26.26
N LEU A 162 -2.07 5.82 -27.18
CA LEU A 162 -3.04 4.72 -27.16
C LEU A 162 -2.72 3.72 -26.03
N LEU A 163 -1.45 3.35 -25.86
CA LEU A 163 -1.02 2.48 -24.76
C LEU A 163 -1.25 3.13 -23.38
N LEU A 164 -0.90 4.41 -23.21
CA LEU A 164 -1.13 5.16 -21.97
C LEU A 164 -2.61 5.26 -21.59
N ARG A 165 -3.53 5.24 -22.57
CA ARG A 165 -4.99 5.34 -22.33
C ARG A 165 -5.58 4.07 -21.72
N SER A 166 -5.05 2.90 -22.08
CA SER A 166 -5.66 1.60 -21.74
C SER A 166 -4.75 0.67 -20.92
N GLY A 167 -3.45 0.94 -20.87
CA GLY A 167 -2.42 0.14 -20.20
C GLY A 167 -1.61 0.93 -19.16
N TRP A 168 -2.13 2.06 -18.67
CA TRP A 168 -1.45 2.89 -17.65
C TRP A 168 -0.91 2.08 -16.46
N SER A 169 -1.67 1.07 -16.01
CA SER A 169 -1.31 0.16 -14.91
C SER A 169 0.00 -0.60 -15.11
N VAL A 170 0.56 -0.69 -16.32
CA VAL A 170 1.86 -1.33 -16.60
C VAL A 170 2.90 -0.38 -17.23
N VAL A 171 2.67 0.94 -17.25
CA VAL A 171 3.63 1.90 -17.85
C VAL A 171 5.00 1.85 -17.18
N ASP A 172 5.02 1.68 -15.86
CA ASP A 172 6.25 1.62 -15.05
C ASP A 172 6.57 0.22 -14.52
N GLN A 173 5.78 -0.79 -14.87
CA GLN A 173 6.13 -2.18 -14.56
C GLN A 173 7.54 -2.47 -15.08
N LYS A 174 8.33 -3.20 -14.29
CA LYS A 174 9.70 -3.57 -14.63
C LYS A 174 9.70 -4.90 -15.37
N ASN A 175 10.61 -5.07 -16.33
CA ASN A 175 10.92 -6.37 -16.90
C ASN A 175 11.76 -7.22 -15.92
N CYS A 176 12.07 -8.47 -16.28
CA CYS A 176 12.84 -9.40 -15.45
C CYS A 176 14.29 -8.96 -15.14
N HIS A 177 14.78 -7.89 -15.79
CA HIS A 177 16.07 -7.25 -15.47
C HIS A 177 15.94 -6.07 -14.50
N GLY A 178 14.71 -5.75 -14.04
CA GLY A 178 14.44 -4.61 -13.17
C GLY A 178 14.37 -3.26 -13.91
N GLU A 179 14.50 -3.24 -15.24
CA GLU A 179 14.40 -2.02 -16.04
C GLU A 179 12.94 -1.67 -16.31
N ARG A 180 12.63 -0.37 -16.37
CA ARG A 180 11.36 0.15 -16.92
C ARG A 180 11.53 0.53 -18.39
N ALA A 181 10.43 0.65 -19.12
CA ALA A 181 10.42 1.10 -20.51
C ALA A 181 11.12 2.46 -20.72
N ASP A 182 11.00 3.43 -19.80
CA ASP A 182 11.67 4.72 -19.93
C ASP A 182 13.21 4.65 -19.73
N VAL A 183 13.68 3.67 -18.96
CA VAL A 183 15.10 3.36 -18.73
C VAL A 183 15.67 2.63 -19.94
N VAL A 184 14.96 1.62 -20.48
CA VAL A 184 15.32 0.95 -21.74
C VAL A 184 15.38 1.97 -22.89
N ALA A 185 14.39 2.86 -22.98
CA ALA A 185 14.40 3.93 -23.98
C ALA A 185 15.60 4.87 -23.78
N ALA A 186 15.88 5.32 -22.54
CA ALA A 186 17.06 6.15 -22.24
C ALA A 186 18.40 5.48 -22.61
N ARG A 187 18.49 4.15 -22.41
CA ARG A 187 19.68 3.33 -22.68
C ARG A 187 19.91 3.09 -24.17
N LEU A 188 18.84 3.06 -24.98
CA LEU A 188 18.91 2.81 -26.43
C LEU A 188 18.94 4.09 -27.28
N ASP A 189 18.17 5.10 -26.91
CA ASP A 189 18.22 6.46 -27.48
C ASP A 189 17.75 7.49 -26.45
N SER A 190 18.72 8.12 -25.78
CA SER A 190 18.47 9.10 -24.71
C SER A 190 17.74 10.37 -25.15
N ASN A 191 17.71 10.66 -26.46
CA ASN A 191 16.98 11.80 -27.03
C ASN A 191 15.75 11.37 -27.86
N GLY A 192 15.53 10.06 -28.04
CA GLY A 192 14.52 9.52 -28.94
C GLY A 192 13.08 9.79 -28.50
N PRO A 193 12.10 9.78 -29.43
CA PRO A 193 10.72 10.10 -29.11
C PRO A 193 10.11 9.12 -28.09
N ALA A 194 10.47 7.84 -28.12
CA ALA A 194 10.04 6.88 -27.08
C ALA A 194 10.47 7.34 -25.67
N ARG A 195 11.72 7.80 -25.51
CA ARG A 195 12.21 8.35 -24.23
C ARG A 195 11.47 9.65 -23.87
N GLN A 196 11.31 10.57 -24.82
CA GLN A 196 10.62 11.85 -24.57
C GLN A 196 9.15 11.67 -24.14
N LEU A 197 8.45 10.72 -24.75
CA LEU A 197 7.05 10.40 -24.42
C LEU A 197 6.96 9.75 -23.04
N LEU A 198 7.75 8.70 -22.79
CA LEU A 198 7.71 7.93 -21.54
C LEU A 198 8.17 8.76 -20.33
N GLN A 199 9.21 9.59 -20.44
CA GLN A 199 9.76 10.32 -19.29
C GLN A 199 8.83 11.36 -18.65
N THR A 200 7.76 11.76 -19.36
CA THR A 200 6.74 12.67 -18.81
C THR A 200 5.65 11.95 -18.01
N ARG A 201 5.63 10.61 -18.05
CA ARG A 201 4.61 9.74 -17.47
C ARG A 201 5.19 8.73 -16.49
N SER A 202 6.40 8.26 -16.77
CA SER A 202 7.12 7.26 -16.00
C SER A 202 7.64 7.79 -14.66
N ARG A 203 7.46 7.01 -13.60
CA ARG A 203 7.90 7.29 -12.22
C ARG A 203 8.75 6.14 -11.70
N SER A 204 9.82 6.48 -10.98
CA SER A 204 10.65 5.51 -10.27
C SER A 204 10.01 5.10 -8.95
N PHE A 205 9.18 4.05 -8.98
CA PHE A 205 8.69 3.41 -7.75
C PHE A 205 9.64 2.30 -7.24
N THR A 206 9.66 2.16 -5.92
CA THR A 206 10.47 1.18 -5.16
C THR A 206 9.62 0.14 -4.44
N GLU A 207 8.31 0.23 -4.52
CA GLU A 207 7.38 -0.66 -3.81
C GLU A 207 7.27 -2.02 -4.52
N LEU A 208 6.89 -3.06 -3.76
CA LEU A 208 6.70 -4.42 -4.25
C LEU A 208 5.29 -4.60 -4.84
N LEU A 209 5.17 -5.26 -5.99
CA LEU A 209 3.88 -5.56 -6.61
C LEU A 209 3.09 -6.58 -5.77
N ARG A 210 1.75 -6.64 -5.92
CA ARG A 210 0.94 -7.66 -5.21
C ARG A 210 1.23 -9.11 -5.63
N SER A 211 1.91 -9.31 -6.75
CA SER A 211 2.46 -10.59 -7.17
C SER A 211 3.73 -11.02 -6.39
N GLU A 212 4.43 -10.06 -5.79
CA GLU A 212 5.69 -10.27 -5.05
C GLU A 212 5.43 -10.30 -3.53
N ASP A 213 4.65 -9.33 -3.04
CA ASP A 213 4.18 -9.25 -1.64
C ASP A 213 2.64 -9.10 -1.62
N PRO A 214 1.87 -10.19 -1.39
CA PRO A 214 0.42 -10.20 -1.57
C PRO A 214 -0.39 -9.36 -0.56
N LEU A 215 -1.07 -8.35 -1.05
CA LEU A 215 -2.08 -7.58 -0.31
C LEU A 215 -3.50 -7.93 -0.79
N ARG A 216 -4.35 -8.49 0.10
CA ARG A 216 -5.80 -8.54 -0.15
C ARG A 216 -6.46 -7.20 0.14
N LEU A 217 -7.35 -6.77 -0.74
CA LEU A 217 -8.13 -5.54 -0.60
C LEU A 217 -9.47 -5.81 0.12
N ILE A 218 -10.10 -4.80 0.71
CA ILE A 218 -11.41 -4.94 1.39
C ILE A 218 -12.50 -5.50 0.46
N GLY A 219 -12.52 -5.07 -0.80
CA GLY A 219 -13.44 -5.64 -1.79
C GLY A 219 -13.20 -7.13 -2.08
N GLU A 220 -11.98 -7.63 -1.90
CA GLU A 220 -11.62 -9.05 -2.02
C GLU A 220 -11.91 -9.85 -0.73
N MET A 221 -12.23 -9.16 0.38
CA MET A 221 -12.64 -9.75 1.67
C MET A 221 -14.17 -9.74 1.86
N THR A 222 -14.86 -8.80 1.20
CA THR A 222 -16.32 -8.61 1.28
C THR A 222 -17.09 -9.86 0.81
N PRO A 223 -18.13 -10.30 1.54
CA PRO A 223 -19.01 -11.38 1.10
C PRO A 223 -19.67 -11.10 -0.26
N LYS A 224 -19.86 -12.15 -1.10
CA LYS A 224 -20.53 -12.02 -2.41
C LYS A 224 -22.01 -11.64 -2.23
N PRO A 225 -22.61 -10.79 -3.10
CA PRO A 225 -22.09 -10.25 -4.35
C PRO A 225 -21.01 -9.18 -4.17
N TRP A 226 -20.14 -9.03 -5.18
CA TRP A 226 -19.08 -8.02 -5.15
C TRP A 226 -19.58 -6.69 -5.73
N GLU A 227 -19.76 -5.69 -4.86
CA GLU A 227 -20.36 -4.39 -5.21
C GLU A 227 -19.35 -3.22 -5.18
N TRP A 228 -18.06 -3.51 -4.96
CA TRP A 228 -17.00 -2.50 -4.91
C TRP A 228 -16.48 -2.13 -6.30
N SER A 229 -16.41 -0.83 -6.57
CA SER A 229 -15.62 -0.26 -7.68
C SER A 229 -14.31 0.30 -7.14
N TYR A 230 -13.19 0.07 -7.82
CA TYR A 230 -11.89 0.62 -7.43
C TYR A 230 -11.45 1.73 -8.39
N PRO A 231 -11.79 3.02 -8.13
CA PRO A 231 -11.35 4.15 -8.96
C PRO A 231 -9.86 4.48 -8.86
N VAL A 232 -9.14 3.93 -7.86
CA VAL A 232 -7.67 3.93 -7.84
C VAL A 232 -7.16 2.49 -7.77
N GLN A 233 -6.37 2.12 -8.76
CA GLN A 233 -5.71 0.81 -8.90
C GLN A 233 -4.29 1.03 -9.43
N ASP A 234 -3.41 1.46 -8.53
CA ASP A 234 -2.01 1.76 -8.81
C ASP A 234 -1.12 0.71 -8.13
N GLU A 235 -0.99 -0.45 -8.79
CA GLU A 235 -0.14 -1.57 -8.34
C GLU A 235 1.33 -1.15 -8.16
N GLN A 236 1.78 -0.15 -8.92
CA GLN A 236 3.16 0.34 -8.97
C GLN A 236 3.54 1.08 -7.68
N HIS A 237 2.65 1.94 -7.18
CA HIS A 237 2.82 2.64 -5.90
C HIS A 237 2.22 1.86 -4.71
N ARG A 238 1.70 0.64 -4.92
CA ARG A 238 0.83 -0.11 -3.97
C ARG A 238 -0.32 0.74 -3.42
N CYS A 239 -1.04 1.45 -4.29
CA CYS A 239 -2.12 2.36 -3.88
C CYS A 239 -3.45 1.92 -4.48
N TRP A 240 -4.43 1.65 -3.61
CA TRP A 240 -5.80 1.36 -4.03
C TRP A 240 -6.80 2.21 -3.24
N ALA A 241 -7.91 2.53 -3.87
CA ALA A 241 -9.08 3.07 -3.20
C ALA A 241 -10.33 2.43 -3.80
N GLY A 242 -11.11 1.79 -2.94
CA GLY A 242 -12.38 1.15 -3.29
C GLY A 242 -13.57 2.01 -2.87
N VAL A 243 -14.69 1.87 -3.56
CA VAL A 243 -15.95 2.54 -3.22
C VAL A 243 -17.10 1.55 -3.38
N ASN A 244 -17.95 1.44 -2.37
CA ASN A 244 -19.25 0.79 -2.42
C ASN A 244 -20.34 1.86 -2.20
N LEU A 245 -21.19 2.07 -3.20
CA LEU A 245 -22.18 3.15 -3.24
C LEU A 245 -23.57 2.67 -2.83
N ARG A 246 -24.14 3.32 -1.81
CA ARG A 246 -25.36 2.92 -1.07
C ARG A 246 -25.20 1.56 -0.39
N ALA A 247 -24.02 1.34 0.20
CA ALA A 247 -23.66 0.10 0.89
C ALA A 247 -24.52 -0.19 2.13
N PHE A 248 -25.19 0.83 2.67
CA PHE A 248 -26.17 0.71 3.74
C PHE A 248 -27.55 1.26 3.33
N PRO A 249 -28.65 0.61 3.75
CA PRO A 249 -30.01 1.13 3.54
C PRO A 249 -30.20 2.52 4.16
N GLU A 250 -30.96 3.37 3.48
CA GLU A 250 -31.27 4.74 3.92
C GLU A 250 -31.83 4.78 5.35
N GLU A 251 -32.69 3.82 5.73
CA GLU A 251 -33.25 3.69 7.09
C GLU A 251 -32.17 3.56 8.18
N LEU A 252 -31.09 2.82 7.88
CA LEU A 252 -29.97 2.57 8.80
C LEU A 252 -29.01 3.76 8.83
N SER A 253 -28.70 4.32 7.65
CA SER A 253 -27.90 5.54 7.50
C SER A 253 -28.56 6.74 8.21
N GLN A 254 -29.87 6.92 8.08
CA GLN A 254 -30.64 7.94 8.80
C GLN A 254 -30.63 7.70 10.32
N LYS A 255 -30.83 6.45 10.79
CA LYS A 255 -30.72 6.09 12.22
C LYS A 255 -29.35 6.48 12.77
N TRP A 256 -28.27 6.17 12.06
CA TRP A 256 -26.91 6.51 12.47
C TRP A 256 -26.65 8.02 12.42
N MET A 257 -27.10 8.71 11.39
CA MET A 257 -27.01 10.16 11.25
C MET A 257 -27.73 10.87 12.41
N GLN A 258 -28.92 10.41 12.82
CA GLN A 258 -29.63 10.92 14.00
C GLN A 258 -28.89 10.58 15.30
N ALA A 259 -28.49 9.33 15.51
CA ALA A 259 -27.77 8.90 16.71
C ALA A 259 -26.45 9.68 16.91
N LEU A 260 -25.73 9.94 15.82
CA LEU A 260 -24.61 10.88 15.79
C LEU A 260 -25.10 12.27 16.23
N LEU A 261 -26.01 12.91 15.48
CA LEU A 261 -26.47 14.29 15.72
C LEU A 261 -27.04 14.57 17.12
N GLU A 262 -27.56 13.55 17.82
CA GLU A 262 -28.06 13.66 19.19
C GLU A 262 -27.00 13.41 20.27
N LYS A 263 -26.04 12.51 20.04
CA LYS A 263 -25.19 11.91 21.09
C LYS A 263 -23.68 12.09 20.88
N GLY A 264 -23.26 12.65 19.74
CA GLY A 264 -21.84 12.75 19.39
C GLY A 264 -21.08 13.87 20.10
N HIS A 265 -19.90 13.53 20.61
CA HIS A 265 -19.03 14.44 21.37
C HIS A 265 -18.09 15.25 20.46
N TRP A 266 -18.63 15.97 19.47
CA TRP A 266 -17.81 16.84 18.60
C TRP A 266 -17.48 18.20 19.23
N PHE A 267 -16.34 18.72 18.81
CA PHE A 267 -15.83 20.05 19.14
C PHE A 267 -15.49 20.83 17.85
N SER A 268 -15.46 22.15 17.95
CA SER A 268 -14.90 23.02 16.93
C SER A 268 -13.45 23.32 17.29
N LEU A 269 -12.51 23.18 16.35
CA LEU A 269 -11.11 23.56 16.54
C LEU A 269 -10.81 24.91 15.87
N PRO A 270 -9.89 25.73 16.42
CA PRO A 270 -9.48 26.99 15.79
C PRO A 270 -8.98 26.77 14.35
N GLY A 271 -9.49 27.56 13.41
CA GLY A 271 -9.12 27.48 11.99
C GLY A 271 -9.68 26.29 11.21
N VAL A 272 -10.44 25.38 11.83
CA VAL A 272 -11.00 24.19 11.15
C VAL A 272 -12.46 24.47 10.74
N PRO A 273 -12.82 24.49 9.43
CA PRO A 273 -14.15 24.91 8.95
C PRO A 273 -15.25 23.83 9.11
N ARG A 274 -15.07 22.89 10.04
CA ARG A 274 -15.94 21.73 10.30
C ARG A 274 -15.79 21.31 11.77
N LYS A 275 -16.81 20.66 12.34
CA LYS A 275 -16.68 20.08 13.70
C LYS A 275 -16.09 18.67 13.61
N THR A 276 -15.46 18.21 14.68
CA THR A 276 -14.76 16.92 14.68
C THR A 276 -14.84 16.23 16.04
N ALA A 277 -14.72 14.90 16.04
CA ALA A 277 -14.56 14.08 17.24
C ALA A 277 -13.53 12.98 16.96
N TRP A 278 -12.80 12.55 17.99
CA TRP A 278 -11.85 11.44 17.91
C TRP A 278 -12.32 10.31 18.82
N TYR A 279 -12.81 9.22 18.23
CA TYR A 279 -13.24 8.04 18.97
C TYR A 279 -12.20 6.92 18.92
N VAL A 280 -12.08 6.18 20.02
CA VAL A 280 -11.09 5.12 20.22
C VAL A 280 -11.68 3.94 20.99
N SER A 281 -11.04 2.77 20.89
CA SER A 281 -11.25 1.66 21.81
C SER A 281 -10.77 1.99 23.23
N GLU A 282 -11.23 1.23 24.24
CA GLU A 282 -10.80 1.39 25.65
C GLU A 282 -9.28 1.26 25.81
N GLU A 283 -8.67 0.28 25.12
CA GLU A 283 -7.22 0.06 25.04
C GLU A 283 -6.43 1.29 24.52
N CYS A 284 -7.09 2.23 23.85
CA CYS A 284 -6.53 3.44 23.25
C CYS A 284 -7.12 4.74 23.84
N ALA A 285 -7.79 4.69 24.99
CA ALA A 285 -8.33 5.87 25.69
C ALA A 285 -7.27 6.92 26.08
N ASP A 286 -5.99 6.55 26.03
CA ASP A 286 -4.80 7.36 26.27
C ASP A 286 -4.10 7.84 24.98
N CYS A 287 -4.66 7.58 23.80
CA CYS A 287 -4.05 7.86 22.50
C CYS A 287 -4.61 9.14 21.84
N PRO A 288 -4.04 10.33 22.11
CA PRO A 288 -4.46 11.57 21.45
C PRO A 288 -4.14 11.54 19.95
N TYR A 289 -5.09 11.98 19.14
CA TYR A 289 -4.85 12.20 17.71
C TYR A 289 -4.27 13.60 17.50
N ARG A 290 -3.22 13.70 16.69
CA ARG A 290 -2.50 14.95 16.43
C ARG A 290 -2.42 15.21 14.93
N TYR A 291 -3.13 16.23 14.47
CA TYR A 291 -3.23 16.57 13.05
C TYR A 291 -3.12 18.10 12.86
N SER A 292 -2.34 18.54 11.87
CA SER A 292 -2.13 19.96 11.55
C SER A 292 -1.70 20.84 12.75
N GLY A 293 -0.97 20.26 13.71
CA GLY A 293 -0.54 20.94 14.95
C GLY A 293 -1.63 21.07 16.04
N LEU A 294 -2.82 20.53 15.81
CA LEU A 294 -3.93 20.47 16.77
C LEU A 294 -3.96 19.09 17.43
N GLU A 295 -4.32 19.05 18.71
CA GLU A 295 -4.53 17.81 19.47
C GLU A 295 -6.04 17.56 19.68
N TYR A 296 -6.45 16.31 19.52
CA TYR A 296 -7.83 15.85 19.54
C TYR A 296 -7.99 14.87 20.71
N THR A 297 -8.73 15.28 21.74
CA THR A 297 -8.97 14.44 22.92
C THR A 297 -9.68 13.14 22.54
N PRO A 298 -9.16 11.97 22.94
CA PRO A 298 -9.82 10.69 22.70
C PRO A 298 -11.11 10.56 23.51
N VAL A 299 -12.13 9.97 22.89
CA VAL A 299 -13.39 9.58 23.51
C VAL A 299 -13.57 8.07 23.27
N VAL A 300 -13.79 7.29 24.32
CA VAL A 300 -14.07 5.85 24.15
C VAL A 300 -15.33 5.66 23.31
N PHE A 301 -15.32 4.72 22.37
CA PHE A 301 -16.45 4.43 21.49
C PHE A 301 -17.75 4.19 22.29
N PRO A 302 -18.78 5.06 22.17
CA PRO A 302 -20.09 4.78 22.74
C PRO A 302 -20.83 3.71 21.94
N ASP A 303 -21.84 3.06 22.54
CA ASP A 303 -22.61 1.94 21.95
C ASP A 303 -23.03 2.15 20.48
N PHE A 304 -23.49 3.36 20.14
CA PHE A 304 -23.93 3.66 18.77
C PHE A 304 -22.78 3.70 17.75
N MET A 305 -21.56 4.05 18.17
CA MET A 305 -20.36 3.95 17.34
C MET A 305 -19.84 2.52 17.25
N LEU A 306 -20.04 1.71 18.30
CA LEU A 306 -19.73 0.27 18.26
C LEU A 306 -20.65 -0.44 17.25
N GLU A 307 -21.95 -0.12 17.24
CA GLU A 307 -22.91 -0.62 16.25
C GLU A 307 -22.51 -0.26 14.80
N ILE A 308 -22.22 1.03 14.53
CA ILE A 308 -21.76 1.48 13.20
C ILE A 308 -20.47 0.75 12.79
N ARG A 309 -19.52 0.59 13.71
CA ARG A 309 -18.26 -0.10 13.47
C ARG A 309 -18.48 -1.58 13.13
N GLU A 310 -19.37 -2.26 13.86
CA GLU A 310 -19.68 -3.67 13.68
C GLU A 310 -20.29 -3.93 12.29
N GLU A 311 -21.33 -3.17 11.91
CA GLU A 311 -21.96 -3.29 10.58
C GLU A 311 -21.00 -2.92 9.45
N LEU A 312 -20.18 -1.88 9.62
CA LEU A 312 -19.13 -1.52 8.66
C LEU A 312 -18.09 -2.64 8.49
N CYS A 313 -17.71 -3.33 9.57
CA CYS A 313 -16.77 -4.45 9.50
C CYS A 313 -17.38 -5.71 8.91
N LYS A 314 -18.67 -6.00 9.18
CA LYS A 314 -19.43 -7.08 8.54
C LYS A 314 -19.47 -6.90 7.02
N LEU A 315 -19.85 -5.70 6.55
CA LEU A 315 -19.82 -5.32 5.14
C LEU A 315 -18.42 -5.55 4.52
N CYS A 316 -17.37 -5.11 5.22
CA CYS A 316 -16.00 -5.20 4.74
C CYS A 316 -15.35 -6.59 4.88
N GLY A 317 -16.07 -7.61 5.37
CA GLY A 317 -15.54 -8.96 5.58
C GLY A 317 -14.44 -9.06 6.64
N ILE A 318 -14.39 -8.12 7.60
CA ILE A 318 -13.38 -8.06 8.66
C ILE A 318 -13.85 -8.91 9.85
N PRO A 319 -13.01 -9.80 10.43
CA PRO A 319 -13.39 -10.60 11.59
C PRO A 319 -13.35 -9.77 12.89
N GLU A 320 -14.16 -10.17 13.87
CA GLU A 320 -14.41 -9.46 15.14
C GLU A 320 -13.15 -9.05 15.92
N GLY A 321 -12.12 -9.91 15.92
CA GLY A 321 -10.81 -9.64 16.54
C GLY A 321 -9.86 -8.75 15.74
N GLN A 322 -10.29 -8.16 14.62
CA GLN A 322 -9.47 -7.30 13.74
C GLN A 322 -10.15 -5.97 13.41
N TYR A 323 -11.23 -5.60 14.10
CA TYR A 323 -11.94 -4.33 13.88
C TYR A 323 -11.03 -3.11 14.10
N PRO A 324 -11.28 -1.97 13.42
CA PRO A 324 -10.53 -0.74 13.65
C PRO A 324 -10.72 -0.26 15.09
N ASN A 325 -9.62 0.16 15.72
CA ASN A 325 -9.60 0.59 17.11
C ASN A 325 -9.69 2.13 17.26
N SER A 326 -9.92 2.85 16.16
CA SER A 326 -10.13 4.30 16.17
C SER A 326 -11.01 4.82 15.02
N CYS A 327 -11.60 5.99 15.19
CA CYS A 327 -12.39 6.69 14.17
C CYS A 327 -12.30 8.22 14.33
N ASN A 328 -11.88 8.93 13.28
CA ASN A 328 -12.02 10.38 13.21
C ASN A 328 -13.35 10.74 12.54
N VAL A 329 -14.21 11.48 13.25
CA VAL A 329 -15.48 11.97 12.73
C VAL A 329 -15.34 13.42 12.29
N ASN A 330 -15.89 13.74 11.12
CA ASN A 330 -15.92 15.09 10.55
C ASN A 330 -17.37 15.47 10.21
N VAL A 331 -17.86 16.56 10.82
CA VAL A 331 -19.21 17.10 10.62
C VAL A 331 -19.10 18.36 9.78
N TYR A 332 -19.44 18.23 8.50
CA TYR A 332 -19.52 19.31 7.53
C TYR A 332 -20.91 19.92 7.65
N GLN A 333 -21.00 21.21 8.01
CA GLN A 333 -22.28 21.86 8.29
C GLN A 333 -23.10 22.09 7.02
N ASP A 334 -22.41 22.46 5.94
CA ASP A 334 -22.93 22.72 4.59
C ASP A 334 -21.76 22.68 3.57
N GLY A 335 -21.97 23.21 2.36
CA GLY A 335 -20.96 23.28 1.29
C GLY A 335 -19.69 24.08 1.59
N THR A 336 -19.71 25.00 2.55
CA THR A 336 -18.56 25.83 2.93
C THR A 336 -17.57 25.09 3.84
N SER A 337 -18.01 24.04 4.54
CA SER A 337 -17.11 23.17 5.29
C SER A 337 -16.26 22.33 4.35
N GLU A 338 -14.93 22.29 4.57
CA GLU A 338 -13.99 21.53 3.74
C GLU A 338 -12.91 20.78 4.55
N VAL A 339 -12.14 19.93 3.85
CA VAL A 339 -10.78 19.55 4.26
C VAL A 339 -9.85 19.63 3.04
N GLY A 340 -8.78 20.41 3.16
CA GLY A 340 -7.78 20.62 2.11
C GLY A 340 -6.91 19.38 1.84
N TRP A 341 -5.94 19.54 0.94
CA TRP A 341 -5.08 18.46 0.44
C TRP A 341 -4.13 17.89 1.49
N HIS A 342 -4.44 16.70 2.01
CA HIS A 342 -3.70 16.02 3.07
C HIS A 342 -3.56 14.51 2.79
N SER A 343 -2.83 13.81 3.65
CA SER A 343 -2.73 12.36 3.71
C SER A 343 -2.87 11.95 5.18
N ASP A 344 -3.35 10.74 5.44
CA ASP A 344 -3.36 10.17 6.79
C ASP A 344 -1.96 9.60 7.12
N ASP A 345 -0.97 10.51 7.20
CA ASP A 345 0.46 10.19 7.34
C ASP A 345 0.93 10.06 8.81
N GLU A 346 0.01 10.09 9.78
CA GLU A 346 0.34 10.09 11.19
C GLU A 346 1.03 8.78 11.63
N VAL A 347 2.13 8.93 12.39
CA VAL A 347 3.01 7.83 12.84
C VAL A 347 2.23 6.71 13.55
N MET A 348 1.15 7.04 14.26
CA MET A 348 0.28 6.07 14.95
C MET A 348 -0.40 5.05 14.02
N PHE A 349 -0.66 5.39 12.74
CA PHE A 349 -1.24 4.50 11.73
C PHE A 349 -0.18 3.79 10.86
N GLN A 350 1.04 4.33 10.81
CA GLN A 350 2.16 3.89 9.97
C GLN A 350 1.89 3.96 8.45
N GLY A 351 1.01 4.86 7.98
CA GLY A 351 0.60 4.97 6.55
C GLY A 351 1.72 5.25 5.54
N ILE A 352 2.87 5.73 6.01
CA ILE A 352 4.09 5.97 5.21
C ILE A 352 5.04 4.75 5.20
N ALA A 353 4.99 3.91 6.23
CA ALA A 353 6.01 2.88 6.50
C ALA A 353 5.62 1.47 6.04
N GLY A 354 4.34 1.22 5.78
CA GLY A 354 3.83 -0.06 5.30
C GLY A 354 2.32 -0.02 5.08
N ASP A 355 1.75 -1.08 4.51
CA ASP A 355 0.35 -1.06 4.08
C ASP A 355 -0.62 -0.72 5.21
N THR A 356 -1.60 0.13 4.89
CA THR A 356 -2.71 0.50 5.75
C THR A 356 -4.03 0.18 5.09
N ARG A 357 -5.09 0.15 5.89
CA ARG A 357 -6.47 0.20 5.42
C ARG A 357 -7.18 1.27 6.23
N ILE A 358 -7.95 2.10 5.54
CA ILE A 358 -8.74 3.18 6.11
C ILE A 358 -10.12 3.06 5.49
N ILE A 359 -11.17 3.13 6.32
CA ILE A 359 -12.56 2.88 5.88
C ILE A 359 -13.38 4.10 6.26
N SER A 360 -13.97 4.76 5.27
CA SER A 360 -14.66 6.04 5.40
C SER A 360 -16.13 5.88 5.04
N LEU A 361 -17.00 5.90 6.05
CA LEU A 361 -18.46 5.92 5.86
C LEU A 361 -18.94 7.38 5.74
N SER A 362 -19.81 7.63 4.77
CA SER A 362 -20.46 8.92 4.52
C SER A 362 -21.95 8.85 4.88
N LEU A 363 -22.44 9.89 5.54
CA LEU A 363 -23.85 10.05 5.94
C LEU A 363 -24.34 11.47 5.61
N GLY A 364 -25.58 11.59 5.16
CA GLY A 364 -26.22 12.84 4.75
C GLY A 364 -25.85 13.30 3.33
N SER A 365 -25.62 14.60 3.17
CA SER A 365 -25.50 15.22 1.84
C SER A 365 -24.23 14.82 1.09
N ALA A 366 -24.37 14.51 -0.20
CA ALA A 366 -23.25 14.15 -1.06
C ALA A 366 -22.18 15.25 -1.17
N ARG A 367 -20.91 14.85 -1.12
CA ARG A 367 -19.74 15.72 -1.35
C ARG A 367 -18.69 14.98 -2.17
N ASP A 368 -18.00 15.72 -3.03
CA ASP A 368 -16.91 15.19 -3.83
C ASP A 368 -15.67 14.98 -2.96
N PHE A 369 -15.14 13.76 -2.99
CA PHE A 369 -13.85 13.37 -2.44
C PHE A 369 -12.84 13.31 -3.60
N CYS A 370 -11.79 14.12 -3.54
CA CYS A 370 -10.84 14.31 -4.63
C CYS A 370 -9.45 13.79 -4.24
N TRP A 371 -8.73 13.14 -5.16
CA TRP A 371 -7.36 12.66 -4.93
C TRP A 371 -6.38 13.17 -6.00
N ARG A 372 -5.11 13.28 -5.60
CA ARG A 372 -3.97 13.59 -6.46
C ARG A 372 -2.71 12.89 -5.99
N LEU A 373 -1.72 12.77 -6.87
CA LEU A 373 -0.43 12.21 -6.51
C LEU A 373 0.35 13.16 -5.58
N GLN A 374 1.14 12.59 -4.68
CA GLN A 374 2.06 13.33 -3.82
C GLN A 374 3.05 14.12 -4.69
N GLY A 375 3.25 15.40 -4.34
CA GLY A 375 4.09 16.32 -5.12
C GLY A 375 3.43 16.96 -6.35
N THR A 376 2.22 16.54 -6.76
CA THR A 376 1.49 17.22 -7.85
C THR A 376 0.46 18.23 -7.34
N THR A 377 0.11 19.19 -8.18
CA THR A 377 -1.03 20.10 -7.97
C THR A 377 -2.30 19.58 -8.62
N GLU A 378 -2.18 18.97 -9.80
CA GLU A 378 -3.23 18.36 -10.63
C GLU A 378 -4.06 17.30 -9.87
N THR A 379 -5.38 17.47 -9.83
CA THR A 379 -6.34 16.45 -9.37
C THR A 379 -6.38 15.29 -10.37
N VAL A 380 -6.12 14.08 -9.89
CA VAL A 380 -6.03 12.87 -10.73
C VAL A 380 -7.37 12.13 -10.80
N GLY A 381 -8.26 12.33 -9.83
CA GLY A 381 -9.64 11.85 -9.88
C GLY A 381 -10.50 12.33 -8.70
N SER A 382 -11.79 12.02 -8.77
CA SER A 382 -12.74 12.27 -7.70
C SER A 382 -13.91 11.28 -7.72
N VAL A 383 -14.63 11.18 -6.60
CA VAL A 383 -15.89 10.45 -6.46
C VAL A 383 -16.83 11.23 -5.55
N SER A 384 -18.13 11.28 -5.85
CA SER A 384 -19.12 11.89 -4.97
C SER A 384 -19.62 10.87 -3.96
N LEU A 385 -19.55 11.20 -2.67
CA LEU A 385 -19.94 10.32 -1.55
C LEU A 385 -21.07 10.94 -0.72
N GLY A 386 -22.27 10.35 -0.81
CA GLY A 386 -23.50 10.68 -0.09
C GLY A 386 -23.84 9.71 1.03
N ASP A 387 -25.14 9.53 1.26
CA ASP A 387 -25.67 8.78 2.41
C ASP A 387 -25.52 7.25 2.22
N GLY A 388 -24.88 6.59 3.19
CA GLY A 388 -24.61 5.15 3.15
C GLY A 388 -23.45 4.74 2.23
N ASP A 389 -22.74 5.69 1.62
CA ASP A 389 -21.57 5.41 0.77
C ASP A 389 -20.32 5.11 1.61
N VAL A 390 -19.60 4.05 1.25
CA VAL A 390 -18.35 3.63 1.89
C VAL A 390 -17.19 3.72 0.90
N MET A 391 -16.10 4.35 1.32
CA MET A 391 -14.84 4.40 0.56
C MET A 391 -13.69 3.82 1.39
N THR A 392 -12.81 3.04 0.76
CA THR A 392 -11.55 2.59 1.34
C THR A 392 -10.36 3.34 0.76
N MET A 393 -9.30 3.47 1.56
CA MET A 393 -7.95 3.79 1.07
C MET A 393 -7.01 2.72 1.60
N GLU A 394 -6.26 2.07 0.71
CA GLU A 394 -5.59 0.80 0.99
C GLU A 394 -4.16 0.75 0.43
N GLY A 395 -3.31 -0.03 1.10
CA GLY A 395 -1.89 -0.14 0.78
C GLY A 395 -1.11 1.08 1.27
N LEU A 396 -0.27 1.62 0.40
CA LEU A 396 0.56 2.80 0.61
C LEU A 396 -0.12 4.10 0.10
N PHE A 397 -1.45 4.12 -0.02
CA PHE A 397 -2.20 5.29 -0.51
C PHE A 397 -1.77 6.61 0.18
N GLN A 398 -1.55 6.60 1.50
CA GLN A 398 -1.16 7.79 2.27
C GLN A 398 0.30 8.24 2.04
N LYS A 399 1.13 7.40 1.40
CA LYS A 399 2.53 7.68 1.04
C LYS A 399 2.65 8.38 -0.31
N HIS A 400 1.77 8.04 -1.26
CA HIS A 400 1.86 8.47 -2.67
C HIS A 400 0.67 9.29 -3.17
N TYR A 401 -0.43 9.39 -2.42
CA TYR A 401 -1.58 10.21 -2.74
C TYR A 401 -1.91 11.20 -1.62
N LYS A 402 -2.41 12.37 -2.03
CA LYS A 402 -3.12 13.33 -1.19
C LYS A 402 -4.58 13.38 -1.56
N HIS A 403 -5.45 13.55 -0.58
CA HIS A 403 -6.89 13.62 -0.75
C HIS A 403 -7.49 14.88 -0.10
N SER A 404 -8.71 15.25 -0.51
CA SER A 404 -9.43 16.43 -0.03
C SER A 404 -10.95 16.27 -0.19
N VAL A 405 -11.71 17.07 0.56
CA VAL A 405 -13.14 17.34 0.33
C VAL A 405 -13.26 18.86 0.18
N PRO A 406 -13.14 19.41 -1.04
CA PRO A 406 -13.13 20.86 -1.28
C PRO A 406 -14.50 21.50 -1.02
N VAL A 407 -14.53 22.83 -0.85
CA VAL A 407 -15.77 23.63 -0.87
C VAL A 407 -16.67 23.25 -2.05
N SER A 408 -17.97 23.16 -1.82
CA SER A 408 -18.97 22.84 -2.86
C SER A 408 -19.56 24.10 -3.48
N ASP A 409 -19.40 24.28 -4.80
CA ASP A 409 -20.09 25.32 -5.58
C ASP A 409 -21.61 25.16 -5.60
N LYS A 410 -22.10 23.95 -5.28
CA LYS A 410 -23.53 23.62 -5.21
C LYS A 410 -24.01 23.72 -3.76
N PRO A 411 -25.20 24.28 -3.49
CA PRO A 411 -25.85 24.16 -2.19
C PRO A 411 -26.04 22.69 -1.81
N CYS A 412 -25.43 22.28 -0.70
CA CYS A 412 -25.58 20.95 -0.11
C CYS A 412 -25.77 21.09 1.40
N GLY A 413 -26.56 20.19 1.98
CA GLY A 413 -26.83 20.18 3.41
C GLY A 413 -25.70 19.57 4.23
N LYS A 414 -26.05 19.13 5.45
CA LYS A 414 -25.12 18.53 6.40
C LYS A 414 -24.62 17.17 5.92
N ARG A 415 -23.32 16.92 6.13
CA ARG A 415 -22.67 15.61 5.92
C ARG A 415 -21.87 15.23 7.16
N ILE A 416 -21.94 13.98 7.58
CA ILE A 416 -21.02 13.40 8.57
C ILE A 416 -20.18 12.33 7.87
N ASN A 417 -18.87 12.36 8.12
CA ASN A 417 -17.91 11.37 7.64
C ASN A 417 -17.27 10.67 8.83
N LEU A 418 -17.19 9.34 8.81
CA LEU A 418 -16.59 8.52 9.86
C LEU A 418 -15.40 7.76 9.27
N THR A 419 -14.18 8.23 9.55
CA THR A 419 -12.93 7.64 9.03
C THR A 419 -12.32 6.69 10.05
N PHE A 420 -12.59 5.40 9.92
CA PHE A 420 -12.08 4.33 10.77
C PHE A 420 -10.65 3.91 10.39
N ARG A 421 -9.78 3.76 11.39
CA ARG A 421 -8.34 3.45 11.25
C ARG A 421 -7.84 2.54 12.37
N TRP A 422 -6.69 1.91 12.13
CA TRP A 422 -5.97 1.10 13.12
C TRP A 422 -4.76 1.87 13.67
N ILE A 423 -4.81 2.20 14.96
CA ILE A 423 -3.66 2.62 15.75
C ILE A 423 -2.76 1.40 15.90
N LYS A 424 -1.61 1.41 15.21
CA LYS A 424 -0.57 0.37 15.28
C LYS A 424 0.50 0.67 16.33
N VAL A 425 0.68 1.94 16.69
CA VAL A 425 1.69 2.42 17.64
C VAL A 425 1.07 3.46 18.57
N LYS A 426 1.15 3.24 19.89
CA LYS A 426 0.89 4.31 20.86
C LYS A 426 2.03 5.31 20.82
N VAL A 427 1.70 6.58 20.59
CA VAL A 427 2.66 7.69 20.65
C VAL A 427 2.48 8.37 22.01
N ASP A 428 3.11 7.80 23.03
CA ASP A 428 3.08 8.34 24.39
C ASP A 428 3.50 9.82 24.41
N SER A 429 2.98 10.59 25.36
CA SER A 429 3.32 12.00 25.60
C SER A 429 4.70 12.20 26.25
N ILE A 430 5.65 11.30 25.95
CA ILE A 430 7.06 11.44 26.31
C ILE A 430 7.74 12.43 25.35
N MET A 431 8.72 13.16 25.87
CA MET A 431 9.45 14.21 25.15
C MET A 431 10.17 13.68 23.89
N VAL A 432 10.55 14.62 23.01
CA VAL A 432 11.48 14.36 21.90
C VAL A 432 12.88 14.06 22.45
N ASP A 433 13.06 12.84 22.94
CA ASP A 433 14.37 12.25 23.26
C ASP A 433 14.69 11.13 22.25
N SER A 434 15.83 11.27 21.59
CA SER A 434 16.25 10.40 20.47
C SER A 434 16.83 9.06 20.91
N SER A 435 16.68 8.68 22.17
CA SER A 435 17.25 7.47 22.77
C SER A 435 16.76 6.17 22.09
N TRP A 436 15.53 6.13 21.58
CA TRP A 436 15.00 4.97 20.83
C TRP A 436 15.72 4.74 19.49
N LEU A 437 16.19 5.80 18.82
CA LEU A 437 16.97 5.68 17.58
C LEU A 437 18.33 5.04 17.82
N VAL A 438 18.93 5.24 19.00
CA VAL A 438 20.19 4.59 19.40
C VAL A 438 19.99 3.08 19.56
N GLY A 439 18.86 2.67 20.17
CA GLY A 439 18.48 1.25 20.27
C GLY A 439 18.25 0.59 18.91
N LEU A 440 17.57 1.28 17.99
CA LEU A 440 17.33 0.78 16.63
C LEU A 440 18.64 0.62 15.84
N ALA A 441 19.55 1.60 15.93
CA ALA A 441 20.86 1.54 15.29
C ALA A 441 21.70 0.35 15.80
N ALA A 442 21.70 0.10 17.11
CA ALA A 442 22.39 -1.06 17.70
C ALA A 442 21.79 -2.39 17.24
N ALA A 443 20.46 -2.50 17.15
CA ALA A 443 19.77 -3.70 16.69
C ALA A 443 20.00 -4.00 15.20
N LEU A 444 20.19 -2.97 14.36
CA LEU A 444 20.53 -3.12 12.95
C LEU A 444 22.00 -3.50 12.76
N ALA A 445 22.93 -2.87 13.49
CA ALA A 445 24.36 -3.20 13.47
C ALA A 445 24.65 -4.66 13.92
N ALA A 446 23.80 -5.22 14.79
CA ALA A 446 23.90 -6.61 15.23
C ALA A 446 23.36 -7.66 14.24
N LYS A 447 22.80 -7.25 13.08
CA LYS A 447 22.14 -8.15 12.10
C LYS A 447 22.78 -8.19 10.72
N THR A 448 23.77 -7.36 10.43
CA THR A 448 24.50 -7.38 9.15
C THR A 448 25.60 -8.46 9.14
N PRO A 449 25.54 -9.50 8.29
CA PRO A 449 26.67 -10.41 8.11
C PRO A 449 27.83 -9.68 7.43
N SER A 450 29.05 -9.87 7.94
CA SER A 450 30.23 -9.16 7.45
C SER A 450 30.68 -9.67 6.07
N ALA A 451 30.38 -8.90 5.03
CA ALA A 451 30.86 -9.13 3.68
C ALA A 451 32.27 -8.52 3.53
N ALA A 452 33.31 -9.35 3.63
CA ALA A 452 34.70 -8.91 3.47
C ALA A 452 35.03 -8.59 2.00
N TYR A 453 35.33 -7.33 1.70
CA TYR A 453 35.94 -6.92 0.43
C TYR A 453 37.46 -6.97 0.50
N PRO A 454 38.15 -7.43 -0.56
CA PRO A 454 39.61 -7.53 -0.58
C PRO A 454 40.29 -6.15 -0.72
N SER A 455 41.39 -5.97 0.02
CA SER A 455 42.22 -4.77 -0.02
C SER A 455 43.03 -4.62 -1.33
N PRO A 456 43.22 -3.41 -1.88
CA PRO A 456 44.03 -3.19 -3.09
C PRO A 456 45.54 -3.32 -2.83
N SER A 457 46.24 -3.93 -3.78
CA SER A 457 47.71 -4.11 -3.77
C SER A 457 48.48 -2.79 -4.05
N PRO A 458 49.70 -2.61 -3.53
CA PRO A 458 50.45 -1.36 -3.67
C PRO A 458 51.24 -1.24 -4.99
N PHE A 459 51.32 -0.02 -5.53
CA PHE A 459 52.27 0.34 -6.59
C PHE A 459 53.70 0.59 -6.03
N PRO A 460 54.76 0.37 -6.81
CA PRO A 460 56.15 0.50 -6.35
C PRO A 460 56.66 1.95 -6.28
N LYS A 461 57.79 2.11 -5.57
CA LYS A 461 58.39 3.40 -5.17
C LYS A 461 59.00 4.17 -6.36
N GLN A 462 58.83 5.49 -6.38
CA GLN A 462 59.70 6.39 -7.15
C GLN A 462 61.04 6.62 -6.43
N ALA A 463 62.08 6.96 -7.20
CA ALA A 463 63.41 7.32 -6.69
C ALA A 463 63.61 8.85 -6.63
N SER A 464 64.58 9.28 -5.82
CA SER A 464 64.87 10.68 -5.47
C SER A 464 65.55 11.50 -6.58
N LEU A 465 65.40 12.83 -6.55
CA LEU A 465 66.51 13.77 -6.81
C LEU A 465 66.32 15.15 -6.13
N ALA A 466 67.42 15.62 -5.54
CA ALA A 466 67.82 16.96 -5.06
C ALA A 466 66.80 18.11 -4.80
N SER A 467 66.97 18.77 -3.63
CA SER A 467 66.55 20.15 -3.34
C SER A 467 67.54 21.19 -3.92
N PRO A 468 67.25 22.51 -3.83
CA PRO A 468 67.92 23.27 -2.74
C PRO A 468 67.13 24.46 -2.10
N SER A 469 67.49 24.74 -0.83
CA SER A 469 67.52 26.04 -0.10
C SER A 469 66.35 27.07 -0.14
N LEU A 470 65.69 27.26 1.03
CA LEU A 470 65.67 28.44 1.95
C LEU A 470 65.58 29.91 1.40
N PRO A 471 65.08 30.94 2.16
CA PRO A 471 64.96 31.01 3.63
C PRO A 471 63.69 31.68 4.28
N ILE A 472 63.39 31.22 5.51
CA ILE A 472 63.05 31.93 6.77
C ILE A 472 62.50 33.38 6.75
N VAL A 473 61.28 33.56 7.31
CA VAL A 473 60.84 34.60 8.29
C VAL A 473 59.79 33.89 9.21
N GLY A 474 59.83 33.93 10.55
CA GLY A 474 59.30 34.98 11.47
C GLY A 474 57.74 35.02 11.47
N VAL A 475 56.99 35.05 12.57
CA VAL A 475 57.19 35.62 13.94
C VAL A 475 56.34 34.86 15.02
N SER A 476 56.58 35.11 16.31
CA SER A 476 55.89 34.65 17.55
C SER A 476 54.36 34.86 17.60
N SER A 477 53.54 34.19 18.44
CA SER A 477 53.50 34.15 19.93
C SER A 477 52.67 32.94 20.47
N SER A 478 53.04 32.17 21.52
CA SER A 478 52.96 32.41 23.01
C SER A 478 51.60 32.93 23.52
N SER A 479 50.99 32.46 24.63
CA SER A 479 51.35 31.59 25.78
C SER A 479 50.14 30.72 26.21
N ASP A 480 50.18 29.64 27.03
CA ASP A 480 50.60 29.45 28.44
C ASP A 480 49.97 30.44 29.46
N SER A 481 49.50 30.08 30.67
CA SER A 481 49.35 28.78 31.40
C SER A 481 48.33 28.93 32.58
N SER A 482 47.56 27.90 33.01
CA SER A 482 47.71 27.01 34.20
C SER A 482 47.06 27.44 35.56
N ILE A 483 46.83 26.45 36.46
CA ILE A 483 46.61 26.54 37.95
C ILE A 483 45.26 27.10 38.48
N VAL A 484 44.68 26.68 39.64
CA VAL A 484 44.39 25.33 40.24
C VAL A 484 43.43 25.49 41.47
N SER A 485 42.55 24.48 41.74
CA SER A 485 41.75 24.10 42.96
C SER A 485 41.25 25.14 44.00
N THR A 486 40.08 24.96 44.65
CA THR A 486 39.91 24.09 45.85
C THR A 486 38.46 23.63 46.15
N THR A 487 38.34 22.46 46.79
CA THR A 487 37.28 21.95 47.73
C THR A 487 35.77 22.18 47.47
N GLY A 488 34.87 21.19 47.64
CA GLY A 488 35.07 19.75 47.93
C GLY A 488 33.90 19.07 48.70
N VAL A 489 33.91 17.72 48.73
CA VAL A 489 33.00 16.81 49.50
C VAL A 489 31.55 16.75 48.94
N SER A 490 30.85 15.62 48.73
CA SER A 490 31.05 14.17 48.99
C SER A 490 30.44 13.35 47.79
N ALA A 491 30.11 12.03 47.74
CA ALA A 491 30.06 10.90 48.68
C ALA A 491 30.23 9.51 47.98
N SER A 492 30.09 8.44 48.77
CA SER A 492 29.82 7.00 48.46
C SER A 492 29.70 6.57 46.97
N VAL A 493 30.66 5.85 46.35
CA VAL A 493 31.21 4.48 46.58
C VAL A 493 30.41 3.34 45.91
N THR A 494 30.92 2.80 44.78
CA THR A 494 31.28 1.37 44.55
C THR A 494 31.77 1.12 43.11
N GLY A 495 32.62 0.09 42.93
CA GLY A 495 32.80 -0.72 41.70
C GLY A 495 32.92 -0.04 40.33
N ARG A 496 34.14 0.25 39.86
CA ARG A 496 34.42 0.40 38.42
C ARG A 496 34.75 -0.95 37.79
N GLN A 497 33.94 -1.35 36.81
CA GLN A 497 34.38 -2.24 35.73
C GLN A 497 34.98 -1.38 34.61
N GLU A 498 35.95 -1.90 33.86
CA GLU A 498 36.57 -1.14 32.77
C GLU A 498 35.61 -1.05 31.56
N LEU A 499 35.17 0.17 31.24
CA LEU A 499 34.44 0.46 30.01
C LEU A 499 35.41 1.01 28.97
N SER A 500 35.54 0.28 27.86
CA SER A 500 36.36 0.64 26.70
C SER A 500 35.96 2.01 26.14
N THR A 501 36.96 2.83 25.81
CA THR A 501 36.74 4.08 25.06
C THR A 501 36.04 3.80 23.73
N PRO A 502 34.97 4.53 23.36
CA PRO A 502 34.34 4.37 22.05
C PRO A 502 35.32 4.72 20.93
N SER A 503 35.26 3.98 19.82
CA SER A 503 36.09 4.25 18.64
C SER A 503 35.73 5.61 18.03
N ARG A 504 36.72 6.28 17.41
CA ARG A 504 36.56 7.62 16.80
C ARG A 504 35.42 7.72 15.77
N GLU A 505 35.00 6.59 15.21
CA GLU A 505 33.96 6.48 14.19
C GLU A 505 32.56 6.72 14.76
N SER A 506 32.24 6.26 15.98
CA SER A 506 30.89 6.43 16.55
C SER A 506 30.56 7.91 16.83
N THR A 507 31.56 8.70 17.19
CA THR A 507 31.43 10.15 17.38
C THR A 507 31.14 10.88 16.06
N SER A 508 31.65 10.38 14.94
CA SER A 508 31.44 10.97 13.61
C SER A 508 29.98 10.84 13.16
N GLY A 509 29.41 9.63 13.27
CA GLY A 509 28.00 9.39 12.93
C GLY A 509 27.03 10.23 13.79
N ALA A 510 27.33 10.38 15.08
CA ALA A 510 26.52 11.23 15.97
C ALA A 510 26.59 12.73 15.61
N LEU A 511 27.76 13.24 15.17
CA LEU A 511 27.87 14.61 14.65
C LEU A 511 27.09 14.78 13.34
N ALA A 512 27.21 13.82 12.42
CA ALA A 512 26.52 13.87 11.12
C ALA A 512 24.99 13.91 11.30
N LEU A 513 24.44 13.02 12.13
CA LEU A 513 23.00 12.99 12.42
C LEU A 513 22.51 14.32 13.02
N ARG A 514 23.32 14.93 13.89
CA ARG A 514 23.01 16.22 14.51
C ARG A 514 23.04 17.37 13.50
N ARG A 515 24.01 17.40 12.58
CA ARG A 515 24.06 18.40 11.48
C ARG A 515 22.84 18.28 10.57
N VAL A 516 22.51 17.08 10.08
CA VAL A 516 21.32 16.84 9.24
C VAL A 516 20.03 17.27 9.96
N THR A 517 19.90 16.97 11.26
CA THR A 517 18.75 17.41 12.06
C THR A 517 18.65 18.94 12.15
N THR A 518 19.78 19.64 12.30
CA THR A 518 19.82 21.11 12.32
C THR A 518 19.48 21.72 10.95
N LEU A 519 20.01 21.17 9.86
CA LEU A 519 19.74 21.64 8.48
C LEU A 519 18.25 21.50 8.13
N LEU A 520 17.65 20.33 8.39
CA LEU A 520 16.22 20.09 8.16
C LEU A 520 15.31 20.96 9.06
N GLN A 521 15.75 21.34 10.26
CA GLN A 521 15.04 22.31 11.10
C GLN A 521 15.21 23.76 10.62
N GLY A 522 16.34 24.09 9.99
CA GLY A 522 16.56 25.38 9.32
C GLY A 522 15.69 25.53 8.08
N ALA A 523 15.73 24.55 7.17
CA ALA A 523 14.96 24.55 5.94
C ALA A 523 13.45 24.71 6.19
N LYS A 524 12.89 23.97 7.15
CA LYS A 524 11.48 24.10 7.56
C LYS A 524 11.11 25.47 8.17
N ARG A 525 12.07 26.20 8.75
CA ARG A 525 11.86 27.58 9.22
C ARG A 525 11.92 28.58 8.07
N ALA A 526 12.81 28.38 7.09
CA ALA A 526 12.85 29.18 5.87
C ALA A 526 11.57 29.01 5.03
N ASP A 527 11.08 27.76 4.85
CA ASP A 527 9.78 27.48 4.24
C ASP A 527 8.64 28.23 4.95
N ALA A 528 8.58 28.15 6.29
CA ALA A 528 7.55 28.82 7.10
C ALA A 528 7.67 30.36 7.10
N ALA A 529 8.84 30.91 6.78
CA ALA A 529 9.07 32.34 6.59
C ALA A 529 8.86 32.81 5.14
N GLY A 530 8.65 31.89 4.19
CA GLY A 530 8.54 32.17 2.76
C GLY A 530 9.86 32.35 2.02
N ASP A 531 11.01 32.10 2.66
CA ASP A 531 12.33 32.15 2.00
C ASP A 531 12.61 30.84 1.25
N ALA A 532 12.02 30.75 0.05
CA ALA A 532 12.17 29.61 -0.84
C ALA A 532 13.57 29.44 -1.44
N GLN A 533 14.50 30.40 -1.28
CA GLN A 533 15.89 30.23 -1.66
C GLN A 533 16.66 29.56 -0.51
N GLN A 534 16.62 30.15 0.69
CA GLN A 534 17.29 29.60 1.87
C GLN A 534 16.79 28.19 2.21
N ALA A 535 15.48 27.92 2.03
CA ALA A 535 14.95 26.57 2.21
C ALA A 535 15.59 25.55 1.25
N ARG A 536 15.75 25.90 -0.03
CA ARG A 536 16.36 25.02 -1.05
C ARG A 536 17.84 24.76 -0.78
N GLU A 537 18.57 25.80 -0.37
CA GLU A 537 19.99 25.67 0.00
C GLU A 537 20.15 24.74 1.22
N LEU A 538 19.29 24.88 2.24
CA LEU A 538 19.30 24.05 3.45
C LEU A 538 18.67 22.64 3.28
N TYR A 539 18.04 22.34 2.15
CA TYR A 539 17.64 20.98 1.76
C TYR A 539 18.66 20.29 0.83
N ALA A 540 19.64 21.03 0.31
CA ALA A 540 20.69 20.51 -0.58
C ALA A 540 22.01 20.22 0.16
N GLU A 541 22.22 20.78 1.35
CA GLU A 541 23.31 20.49 2.30
C GLU A 541 22.98 19.31 3.24
#